data_AF-A0A969RC38-F1
#
_entry.id   AF-A0A969RC38-F1
#
_cell.length_a   1.000
_cell.length_b   1.000
_cell.length_c   1.000
_cell.angle_alpha   90.00
_cell.angle_beta   90.00
_cell.angle_gamma   90.00
#
_symmetry.space_group_name_H-M   'P 1'
#
loop_
_entity.id
_entity.type
_entity.pdbx_description
1 polymer ?
#
loop_
_entity_poly.entity_id
_entity_poly.type
_entity_poly.pdbx_seq_one_letter_code
_entity_poly.pdbx_strand_id
1 'polypeptide(L)'
;MGYQGMTEEQFRKCIPIGEIQKYSGNCWATTLSMMLRYHEFDISQKYVTDLFHEWRFEGVTSLQMSQLVDFFNKNVLGKKGWIMKTVDSWNGHLSSLSLFAPIQIFIEGHFVLLLGYEDDNSMITFFDPWDGSVKEVSTDTFSSYGGGETVYMYKE
;
A
#
# COMPACT_ATOMS: atom_id res chain seq x y z
N MET A 1 -22.33 -11.75 -3.60
CA MET A 1 -21.79 -10.83 -2.57
C MET A 1 -21.25 -9.64 -3.35
N GLY A 2 -20.44 -8.74 -2.80
CA GLY A 2 -20.18 -7.44 -3.43
C GLY A 2 -18.72 -7.03 -3.35
N TYR A 3 -18.30 -6.14 -4.25
CA TYR A 3 -16.94 -5.60 -4.31
C TYR A 3 -16.54 -4.91 -3.00
N GLN A 4 -15.36 -5.24 -2.48
CA GLN A 4 -14.72 -4.59 -1.32
C GLN A 4 -13.58 -3.68 -1.76
N GLY A 5 -13.38 -2.56 -1.06
CA GLY A 5 -12.30 -1.61 -1.35
C GLY A 5 -12.67 -0.56 -2.37
N MET A 6 -11.74 -0.24 -3.27
CA MET A 6 -11.90 0.82 -4.28
C MET A 6 -11.59 0.34 -5.70
N THR A 7 -12.38 0.82 -6.65
CA THR A 7 -12.14 0.58 -8.07
C THR A 7 -10.98 1.41 -8.59
N GLU A 8 -10.44 1.05 -9.75
CA GLU A 8 -9.45 1.86 -10.46
C GLU A 8 -9.92 3.31 -10.69
N GLU A 9 -11.20 3.49 -11.05
CA GLU A 9 -11.76 4.83 -11.27
C GLU A 9 -11.74 5.68 -10.00
N GLN A 10 -12.08 5.09 -8.85
CA GLN A 10 -12.01 5.76 -7.56
C GLN A 10 -10.56 6.06 -7.16
N PHE A 11 -9.67 5.10 -7.33
CA PHE A 11 -8.25 5.26 -7.04
C PHE A 11 -7.62 6.41 -7.84
N ARG A 12 -7.87 6.46 -9.15
CA ARG A 12 -7.33 7.48 -10.06
C ARG A 12 -7.88 8.88 -9.82
N LYS A 13 -9.04 9.02 -9.17
CA LYS A 13 -9.56 10.33 -8.73
C LYS A 13 -8.77 10.89 -7.54
N CYS A 14 -8.27 10.00 -6.67
CA CYS A 14 -7.58 10.39 -5.45
C CYS A 14 -6.06 10.50 -5.62
N ILE A 15 -5.47 9.74 -6.54
CA ILE A 15 -4.02 9.73 -6.76
C ILE A 15 -3.69 10.07 -8.22
N PRO A 16 -3.09 11.25 -8.49
CA PRO A 16 -2.74 11.64 -9.85
C PRO A 16 -1.70 10.68 -10.45
N ILE A 17 -1.95 10.24 -11.69
CA ILE A 17 -1.33 9.12 -12.45
C ILE A 17 0.18 9.32 -12.76
N GLY A 18 0.86 10.27 -12.13
CA GLY A 18 2.28 10.56 -12.37
C GLY A 18 3.27 9.82 -11.47
N GLU A 19 2.80 9.09 -10.45
CA GLU A 19 3.69 8.50 -9.44
C GLU A 19 4.03 7.05 -9.73
N ILE A 20 4.89 6.89 -10.72
CA ILE A 20 5.70 5.70 -10.91
C ILE A 20 6.87 5.77 -9.90
N GLN A 21 7.32 4.63 -9.38
CA GLN A 21 8.49 4.61 -8.52
C GLN A 21 9.69 5.24 -9.24
N LYS A 22 10.36 6.18 -8.58
CA LYS A 22 11.44 6.94 -9.21
C LYS A 22 12.74 6.13 -9.36
N TYR A 23 12.94 5.14 -8.50
CA TYR A 23 14.13 4.30 -8.41
C TYR A 23 13.70 2.83 -8.26
N SER A 24 14.59 1.89 -8.59
CA SER A 24 14.32 0.45 -8.52
C SER A 24 13.90 -0.03 -7.12
N GLY A 25 14.44 0.58 -6.07
CA GLY A 25 14.12 0.26 -4.68
C GLY A 25 12.99 1.11 -4.07
N ASN A 26 12.30 1.94 -4.83
CA ASN A 26 11.38 2.96 -4.29
C ASN A 26 9.90 2.54 -4.22
N CYS A 27 9.57 1.29 -4.51
CA CYS A 27 8.21 0.76 -4.47
C CYS A 27 7.53 1.05 -3.12
N TRP A 28 8.25 0.83 -2.02
CA TRP A 28 7.78 1.05 -0.65
C TRP A 28 7.42 2.52 -0.38
N ALA A 29 8.28 3.47 -0.79
CA ALA A 29 8.07 4.89 -0.53
C ALA A 29 6.90 5.43 -1.37
N THR A 30 6.78 4.92 -2.60
CA THR A 30 5.71 5.30 -3.53
C THR A 30 4.36 4.86 -2.98
N THR A 31 4.21 3.57 -2.70
CA THR A 31 2.96 2.99 -2.17
C THR A 31 2.61 3.54 -0.79
N LEU A 32 3.58 3.75 0.11
CA LEU A 32 3.34 4.38 1.42
C LEU A 32 2.84 5.82 1.29
N SER A 33 3.47 6.63 0.43
CA SER A 33 3.04 8.03 0.21
C SER A 33 1.66 8.14 -0.42
N MET A 34 1.30 7.19 -1.28
CA MET A 34 -0.03 7.07 -1.87
C MET A 34 -1.08 6.71 -0.83
N MET A 35 -0.80 5.69 0.01
CA MET A 35 -1.69 5.30 1.11
C MET A 35 -1.91 6.48 2.07
N LEU A 36 -0.85 7.17 2.49
CA LEU A 36 -0.96 8.34 3.38
C LEU A 36 -1.82 9.46 2.78
N ARG A 37 -1.61 9.81 1.50
CA ARG A 37 -2.39 10.88 0.86
C ARG A 37 -3.84 10.50 0.61
N TYR A 38 -4.12 9.22 0.32
CA TYR A 38 -5.49 8.74 0.23
C TYR A 38 -6.26 9.05 1.53
N HIS A 39 -5.61 8.94 2.68
CA HIS A 39 -6.16 9.29 3.98
C HIS A 39 -5.90 10.75 4.41
N GLU A 40 -5.74 11.66 3.44
CA GLU A 40 -5.61 13.11 3.64
C GLU A 40 -4.35 13.57 4.41
N PHE A 41 -3.30 12.74 4.42
CA PHE A 41 -1.97 13.15 4.89
C PHE A 41 -1.13 13.61 3.70
N ASP A 42 -0.87 14.93 3.61
CA ASP A 42 -0.08 15.54 2.53
C ASP A 42 1.42 15.18 2.64
N ILE A 43 1.74 13.96 2.22
CA ILE A 43 3.07 13.35 2.29
C ILE A 43 3.43 12.85 0.89
N SER A 44 4.41 13.51 0.27
CA SER A 44 4.88 13.12 -1.06
C SER A 44 5.86 11.94 -1.01
N GLN A 45 5.96 11.19 -2.11
CA GLN A 45 7.01 10.19 -2.32
C GLN A 45 8.41 10.77 -2.06
N LYS A 46 8.65 12.02 -2.49
CA LYS A 46 9.93 12.71 -2.27
C LYS A 46 10.21 12.89 -0.78
N TYR A 47 9.22 13.33 0.01
CA TYR A 47 9.38 13.48 1.45
C TYR A 47 9.73 12.15 2.12
N VAL A 48 8.99 11.07 1.80
CA VAL A 48 9.29 9.73 2.34
C VAL A 48 10.69 9.27 1.94
N THR A 49 11.08 9.46 0.69
CA THR A 49 12.41 9.08 0.18
C THR A 49 13.53 9.90 0.83
N ASP A 50 13.33 11.19 1.05
CA ASP A 50 14.34 12.08 1.63
C ASP A 50 14.59 11.76 3.11
N LEU A 51 13.57 11.31 3.85
CA LEU A 51 13.73 10.83 5.24
C LEU A 51 14.62 9.59 5.34
N PHE A 52 14.62 8.74 4.30
CA PHE A 52 15.34 7.45 4.28
C PHE A 52 16.14 7.29 2.99
N HIS A 53 16.98 8.28 2.71
CA HIS A 53 17.67 8.42 1.43
C HIS A 53 18.55 7.23 1.04
N GLU A 54 19.07 6.47 2.00
CA GLU A 54 19.92 5.29 1.75
C GLU A 54 19.10 4.13 1.17
N TRP A 55 17.83 4.01 1.56
CA TRP A 55 16.95 2.89 1.18
C TRP A 55 16.33 3.04 -0.20
N ARG A 56 16.55 4.18 -0.86
CA ARG A 56 15.96 4.46 -2.18
C ARG A 56 16.48 3.55 -3.31
N PHE A 57 17.66 2.97 -3.11
CA PHE A 57 18.28 2.06 -4.08
C PHE A 57 18.17 0.60 -3.66
N GLU A 58 18.27 0.33 -2.35
CA GLU A 58 18.32 -1.03 -1.78
C GLU A 58 16.92 -1.59 -1.46
N GLY A 59 15.91 -0.73 -1.37
CA GLY A 59 14.60 -1.11 -0.84
C GLY A 59 14.59 -1.17 0.68
N VAL A 60 13.55 -1.78 1.23
CA VAL A 60 13.36 -1.94 2.68
C VAL A 60 13.04 -3.39 3.03
N THR A 61 13.59 -3.83 4.16
CA THR A 61 13.23 -5.10 4.80
C THR A 61 11.94 -4.94 5.62
N SER A 62 11.30 -6.06 6.00
CA SER A 62 10.18 -6.09 6.94
C SER A 62 10.47 -5.34 8.25
N LEU A 63 11.67 -5.50 8.81
CA LEU A 63 12.07 -4.80 10.03
C LEU A 63 12.12 -3.28 9.83
N GLN A 64 12.68 -2.83 8.71
CA GLN A 64 12.71 -1.40 8.36
C GLN A 64 11.29 -0.86 8.09
N MET A 65 10.41 -1.68 7.51
CA MET A 65 9.01 -1.30 7.35
C MET A 65 8.30 -1.08 8.69
N SER A 66 8.48 -1.99 9.66
CA SER A 66 7.95 -1.79 11.01
C SER A 66 8.49 -0.52 11.68
N GLN A 67 9.78 -0.20 11.49
CA GLN A 67 10.37 1.06 11.98
C GLN A 67 9.75 2.30 11.33
N LEU A 68 9.42 2.23 10.02
CA LEU A 68 8.71 3.29 9.32
C LEU A 68 7.31 3.49 9.90
N VAL A 69 6.58 2.40 10.14
CA VAL A 69 5.25 2.44 10.76
C VAL A 69 5.29 3.12 12.12
N ASP A 70 6.23 2.74 12.99
CA ASP A 70 6.41 3.37 14.30
C ASP A 70 6.73 4.86 14.20
N PHE A 71 7.58 5.24 13.24
CA PHE A 71 7.90 6.64 12.97
C PHE A 71 6.65 7.43 12.58
N PHE A 72 5.84 6.94 11.64
CA PHE A 72 4.62 7.64 11.20
C PHE A 72 3.57 7.70 12.31
N ASN A 73 3.35 6.60 13.04
CA ASN A 73 2.46 6.57 14.19
C ASN A 73 2.82 7.65 15.22
N LYS A 74 4.09 7.72 15.61
CA LYS A 74 4.57 8.67 16.63
C LYS A 74 4.54 10.13 16.16
N ASN A 75 4.92 10.40 14.92
CA ASN A 75 5.20 11.77 14.47
C ASN A 75 4.05 12.40 13.68
N VAL A 76 3.22 11.60 13.01
CA VAL A 76 2.23 12.07 12.03
C VAL A 76 0.81 11.61 12.39
N LEU A 77 0.60 10.31 12.56
CA LEU A 77 -0.73 9.70 12.57
C LEU A 77 -1.40 9.80 13.94
N GLY A 78 -0.68 9.51 15.03
CA GLY A 78 -1.26 9.41 16.37
C GLY A 78 -1.91 10.72 16.86
N LYS A 79 -1.37 11.87 16.46
CA LYS A 79 -1.96 13.20 16.78
C LYS A 79 -3.32 13.43 16.12
N LYS A 80 -3.65 12.66 15.09
CA LYS A 80 -4.90 12.75 14.32
C LYS A 80 -5.84 11.55 14.57
N GLY A 81 -5.53 10.70 15.55
CA GLY A 81 -6.30 9.49 15.86
C GLY A 81 -6.19 8.42 14.79
N TRP A 82 -5.09 8.39 14.03
CA TRP A 82 -4.82 7.35 13.05
C TRP A 82 -3.73 6.40 13.54
N ILE A 83 -3.88 5.14 13.16
CA ILE A 83 -2.90 4.08 13.41
C ILE A 83 -2.56 3.38 12.11
N MET A 84 -1.28 3.12 11.91
CA MET A 84 -0.73 2.23 10.90
C MET A 84 -0.18 0.96 11.57
N LYS A 85 -0.34 -0.20 10.95
CA LYS A 85 0.13 -1.49 11.46
C LYS A 85 0.77 -2.34 10.37
N THR A 86 1.73 -3.15 10.78
CA THR A 86 2.35 -4.22 9.99
C THR A 86 1.80 -5.59 10.42
N VAL A 87 1.54 -6.47 9.47
CA VAL A 87 1.15 -7.87 9.69
C VAL A 87 1.73 -8.78 8.61
N ASP A 88 1.88 -10.06 8.91
CA ASP A 88 2.52 -11.06 8.04
C ASP A 88 1.55 -11.76 7.05
N SER A 89 0.41 -11.14 6.72
CA SER A 89 -0.55 -11.68 5.74
C SER A 89 -1.58 -10.65 5.30
N TRP A 90 -1.97 -10.67 4.03
CA TRP A 90 -3.00 -9.81 3.47
C TRP A 90 -4.40 -10.44 3.46
N ASN A 91 -4.51 -11.77 3.36
CA ASN A 91 -5.78 -12.47 3.09
C ASN A 91 -6.84 -12.19 4.18
N GLY A 92 -6.41 -12.03 5.43
CA GLY A 92 -7.29 -11.70 6.55
C GLY A 92 -7.96 -10.33 6.45
N HIS A 93 -7.52 -9.45 5.54
CA HIS A 93 -8.01 -8.09 5.37
C HIS A 93 -8.94 -7.90 4.18
N LEU A 94 -9.14 -8.93 3.34
CA LEU A 94 -9.97 -8.83 2.12
C LEU A 94 -11.40 -8.37 2.40
N SER A 95 -12.04 -8.96 3.41
CA SER A 95 -13.40 -8.61 3.83
C SER A 95 -13.52 -7.21 4.44
N SER A 96 -12.39 -6.55 4.71
CA SER A 96 -12.32 -5.24 5.36
C SER A 96 -11.64 -4.18 4.48
N LEU A 97 -11.43 -4.44 3.19
CA LEU A 97 -10.83 -3.46 2.28
C LEU A 97 -11.67 -2.19 2.16
N SER A 98 -13.00 -2.27 2.31
CA SER A 98 -13.85 -1.09 2.37
C SER A 98 -13.55 -0.14 3.55
N LEU A 99 -12.86 -0.64 4.59
CA LEU A 99 -12.46 0.14 5.76
C LEU A 99 -11.01 0.62 5.69
N PHE A 100 -10.12 -0.17 5.06
CA PHE A 100 -8.67 0.01 5.17
C PHE A 100 -7.96 0.27 3.84
N ALA A 101 -8.63 0.12 2.69
CA ALA A 101 -7.99 0.31 1.41
C ALA A 101 -7.62 1.80 1.19
N PRO A 102 -6.48 2.08 0.53
CA PRO A 102 -5.55 1.10 -0.05
C PRO A 102 -4.60 0.52 1.01
N ILE A 103 -4.27 -0.77 0.88
CA ILE A 103 -3.32 -1.46 1.77
C ILE A 103 -2.02 -1.73 1.02
N GLN A 104 -0.87 -1.47 1.62
CA GLN A 104 0.43 -1.79 1.03
C GLN A 104 0.79 -3.25 1.30
N ILE A 105 1.24 -3.98 0.28
CA ILE A 105 1.60 -5.41 0.38
C ILE A 105 2.93 -5.66 -0.32
N PHE A 106 3.81 -6.43 0.32
CA PHE A 106 5.02 -6.96 -0.29
C PHE A 106 4.75 -8.30 -1.00
N ILE A 107 5.00 -8.33 -2.31
CA ILE A 107 4.89 -9.50 -3.19
C ILE A 107 6.10 -9.60 -4.12
N GLU A 108 6.64 -10.80 -4.37
CA GLU A 108 7.78 -11.03 -5.30
C GLU A 108 8.97 -10.03 -5.20
N GLY A 109 9.30 -9.54 -4.00
CA GLY A 109 10.38 -8.55 -3.85
C GLY A 109 9.96 -7.09 -4.11
N HIS A 110 8.66 -6.81 -4.16
CA HIS A 110 8.09 -5.54 -4.61
C HIS A 110 6.87 -5.13 -3.77
N PHE A 111 6.74 -3.84 -3.46
CA PHE A 111 5.57 -3.33 -2.77
C PHE A 111 4.52 -2.84 -3.77
N VAL A 112 3.29 -3.31 -3.61
CA VAL A 112 2.10 -2.89 -4.36
C VAL A 112 1.03 -2.32 -3.42
N LEU A 113 -0.01 -1.69 -3.98
CA LEU A 113 -1.21 -1.30 -3.22
C LEU A 113 -2.37 -2.21 -3.59
N LEU A 114 -2.86 -2.98 -2.63
CA LEU A 114 -4.13 -3.66 -2.75
C LEU A 114 -5.27 -2.63 -2.65
N LEU A 115 -6.08 -2.57 -3.69
CA LEU A 115 -7.16 -1.59 -3.84
C LEU A 115 -8.51 -2.22 -3.53
N GLY A 116 -8.78 -3.41 -4.07
CA GLY A 116 -10.09 -4.04 -3.94
C GLY A 116 -10.11 -5.54 -4.20
N TYR A 117 -11.26 -6.13 -3.87
CA TYR A 117 -11.54 -7.55 -3.98
C TYR A 117 -12.98 -7.77 -4.43
N GLU A 118 -13.18 -8.56 -5.48
CA GLU A 118 -14.48 -9.02 -5.95
C GLU A 118 -14.69 -10.48 -5.54
N ASP A 119 -15.55 -10.71 -4.53
CA ASP A 119 -15.85 -12.03 -3.99
C ASP A 119 -16.37 -13.00 -5.07
N ASP A 120 -17.30 -12.54 -5.91
CA ASP A 120 -18.07 -13.39 -6.83
C ASP A 120 -17.18 -14.06 -7.89
N ASN A 121 -16.14 -13.37 -8.34
CA ASN A 121 -15.17 -13.88 -9.31
C ASN A 121 -13.80 -14.19 -8.70
N SER A 122 -13.64 -13.97 -7.39
CA SER A 122 -12.36 -14.07 -6.68
C SER A 122 -11.25 -13.29 -7.38
N MET A 123 -11.52 -12.00 -7.65
CA MET A 123 -10.59 -11.11 -8.35
C MET A 123 -10.02 -10.07 -7.40
N ILE A 124 -8.71 -9.86 -7.47
CA ILE A 124 -7.95 -8.86 -6.73
C ILE A 124 -7.57 -7.73 -7.66
N THR A 125 -7.92 -6.49 -7.27
CA THR A 125 -7.49 -5.27 -7.94
C THR A 125 -6.33 -4.65 -7.14
N PHE A 126 -5.17 -4.47 -7.76
CA PHE A 126 -4.01 -3.84 -7.12
C PHE A 126 -3.30 -2.85 -8.05
N PHE A 127 -2.64 -1.86 -7.46
CA PHE A 127 -1.79 -0.90 -8.17
C PHE A 127 -0.32 -1.28 -8.04
N ASP A 128 0.36 -1.33 -9.18
CA ASP A 128 1.77 -1.60 -9.29
C ASP A 128 2.55 -0.28 -9.51
N PRO A 129 3.36 0.17 -8.54
CA PRO A 129 4.12 1.41 -8.68
C PRO A 129 5.28 1.28 -9.68
N TRP A 130 5.65 0.08 -10.14
CA TRP A 130 6.74 -0.11 -11.10
C TRP A 130 6.42 0.51 -12.46
N ASP A 131 5.21 0.28 -12.95
CA ASP A 131 4.73 0.73 -14.25
C ASP A 131 3.54 1.71 -14.14
N GLY A 132 3.04 1.95 -12.92
CA GLY A 132 1.91 2.84 -12.67
C GLY A 132 0.55 2.26 -13.12
N SER A 133 0.49 0.94 -13.34
CA SER A 133 -0.74 0.27 -13.78
C SER A 133 -1.58 -0.23 -12.61
N VAL A 134 -2.89 -0.31 -12.84
CA VAL A 134 -3.80 -1.07 -12.00
C VAL A 134 -4.05 -2.40 -12.70
N LYS A 135 -3.88 -3.49 -11.97
CA LYS A 135 -3.97 -4.87 -12.46
C LYS A 135 -5.11 -5.58 -11.73
N GLU A 136 -5.81 -6.43 -12.48
CA GLU A 136 -6.80 -7.35 -11.93
C GLU A 136 -6.36 -8.78 -12.20
N VAL A 137 -6.25 -9.57 -11.15
CA VAL A 137 -5.82 -10.97 -11.21
C VAL A 137 -6.67 -11.82 -10.29
N SER A 138 -6.70 -13.14 -10.52
CA SER A 138 -7.38 -14.03 -9.57
C SER A 138 -6.68 -14.02 -8.20
N THR A 139 -7.43 -14.29 -7.13
CA THR A 139 -6.88 -14.44 -5.76
C THR A 139 -5.77 -15.51 -5.72
N ASP A 140 -5.90 -16.59 -6.48
CA ASP A 140 -4.89 -17.65 -6.56
C ASP A 140 -3.60 -17.15 -7.21
N THR A 141 -3.73 -16.41 -8.31
CA THR A 141 -2.58 -15.77 -8.96
C THR A 141 -1.89 -14.79 -8.02
N PHE A 142 -2.66 -13.92 -7.35
CA PHE A 142 -2.09 -12.96 -6.40
C PHE A 142 -1.41 -13.66 -5.21
N SER A 143 -1.99 -14.76 -4.72
CA SER A 143 -1.38 -15.57 -3.65
C SER A 143 -0.07 -16.22 -4.08
N SER A 144 0.06 -16.61 -5.35
CA SER A 144 1.28 -17.24 -5.89
C SER A 144 2.49 -16.30 -5.92
N TYR A 145 2.27 -14.99 -5.90
CA TYR A 145 3.32 -13.97 -5.81
C TYR A 145 4.01 -13.95 -4.44
N GLY A 146 3.44 -14.65 -3.44
CA GLY A 146 3.96 -14.69 -2.08
C GLY A 146 3.73 -13.37 -1.36
N GLY A 147 2.70 -13.30 -0.53
CA GLY A 147 2.45 -12.17 0.35
C GLY A 147 3.09 -12.36 1.71
N GLY A 148 3.85 -11.37 2.17
CA GLY A 148 4.42 -11.36 3.53
C GLY A 148 4.00 -10.10 4.26
N GLU A 149 4.86 -9.08 4.17
CA GLU A 149 4.66 -7.81 4.85
C GLU A 149 3.46 -7.05 4.29
N THR A 150 2.46 -6.83 5.13
CA THR A 150 1.26 -6.05 4.81
C THR A 150 1.15 -4.87 5.76
N VAL A 151 0.96 -3.68 5.20
CA VAL A 151 0.83 -2.43 5.94
C VAL A 151 -0.53 -1.81 5.64
N TYR A 152 -1.34 -1.64 6.68
CA TYR A 152 -2.65 -0.98 6.59
C TYR A 152 -2.76 0.15 7.61
N MET A 153 -3.72 1.04 7.39
CA MET A 153 -4.06 2.09 8.35
C MET A 153 -5.55 2.19 8.62
N TYR A 154 -5.88 2.70 9.79
CA TYR A 154 -7.26 2.92 10.24
C TYR A 154 -7.32 4.07 11.24
N LYS A 155 -8.53 4.61 11.40
CA LYS A 155 -8.83 5.66 12.38
C LYS A 155 -9.39 5.02 13.64
N GLU A 156 -8.87 5.41 14.80
CA GLU A 156 -9.40 5.06 16.13
C GLU A 156 -10.63 5.89 16.52
#